data_AF-A0A439TNR3-F1
#
_entry.id   AF-A0A439TNR3-F1
#
_cell.length_a   1.000
_cell.length_b   1.000
_cell.length_c   1.000
_cell.angle_alpha   90.00
_cell.angle_beta   90.00
_cell.angle_gamma   90.00
#
_symmetry.space_group_name_H-M   'P 1'
#
loop_
_entity.id
_entity.type
_entity.pdbx_description
1 polymer ?
#
loop_
_entity_poly.entity_id
_entity_poly.type
_entity_poly.pdbx_seq_one_letter_code
_entity_poly.pdbx_strand_id
1 'polypeptide(L)' 'LVERMMRDRPHPEQGYRSAMGILSLAPRYGPERLDAACERALLINAIAYSSVTAILKAGLDRASSAEPAKPTPQ' A
#
# COMPACT_ATOMS: atom_id res chain seq x y z
N LEU A 1 5.30 0.84 3.89
CA LEU A 1 5.30 0.60 2.42
C LEU A 1 6.26 1.53 1.68
N VAL A 2 6.06 2.86 1.77
CA VAL A 2 6.91 3.86 1.10
C VAL A 2 8.40 3.69 1.43
N GLU A 3 8.75 3.54 2.71
CA GLU A 3 10.15 3.33 3.11
C GLU A 3 10.82 2.14 2.40
N ARG A 4 10.07 1.05 2.21
CA ARG A 4 10.60 -0.16 1.57
C ARG A 4 10.74 0.03 0.06
N MET A 5 9.84 0.78 -0.57
CA MET A 5 10.00 1.20 -1.97
C MET A 5 11.24 2.07 -2.21
N MET A 6 11.64 2.86 -1.21
CA MET A 6 12.82 3.71 -1.28
C MET A 6 14.11 2.92 -1.07
N ARG A 7 14.11 1.91 -0.18
CA ARG A 7 15.28 1.04 0.05
C ARG A 7 15.52 0.04 -1.07
N ASP A 8 14.46 -0.55 -1.62
CA ASP A 8 14.59 -1.66 -2.57
C ASP A 8 14.92 -1.19 -4.00
N ARG A 9 14.85 0.12 -4.28
CA ARG A 9 15.13 0.65 -5.62
C ARG A 9 16.50 1.30 -5.71
N PRO A 10 17.29 1.00 -6.77
CA PRO A 10 18.61 1.57 -6.99
C PRO A 10 18.59 3.09 -7.25
N HIS A 11 17.42 3.64 -7.60
CA HIS A 11 17.23 5.07 -7.84
C HIS A 11 16.13 5.64 -6.93
N PRO A 12 16.45 6.63 -6.07
CA PRO A 12 15.49 7.20 -5.12
C PRO A 12 14.30 7.88 -5.83
N GLU A 13 14.53 8.46 -7.01
CA GLU A 13 13.49 9.08 -7.84
C GLU A 13 12.39 8.10 -8.24
N GLN A 14 12.76 6.84 -8.50
CA GLN A 14 11.78 5.81 -8.84
C GLN A 14 10.93 5.46 -7.63
N GLY A 15 11.54 5.30 -6.46
CA GLY A 15 10.83 5.08 -5.20
C GLY A 15 9.84 6.21 -4.92
N TYR A 16 10.27 7.46 -5.12
CA TYR A 16 9.46 8.66 -4.95
C TYR A 16 8.27 8.72 -5.90
N ARG A 17 8.49 8.52 -7.21
CA ARG A 17 7.40 8.51 -8.19
C ARG A 17 6.36 7.46 -7.89
N SER A 18 6.77 6.26 -7.49
CA SER A 18 5.81 5.22 -7.15
C SER A 18 5.10 5.45 -5.82
N ALA A 19 5.77 6.02 -4.81
CA ALA A 19 5.13 6.43 -3.56
C ALA A 19 4.05 7.51 -3.82
N MET A 20 4.38 8.53 -4.61
CA MET A 20 3.43 9.57 -5.02
C MET A 20 2.25 9.00 -5.81
N GLY A 21 2.50 8.05 -6.71
CA GLY A 21 1.44 7.37 -7.45
C GLY A 21 0.48 6.62 -6.51
N ILE A 22 0.99 5.96 -5.47
CA ILE A 22 0.15 5.28 -4.47
C ILE A 22 -0.67 6.29 -3.67
N LEU A 23 -0.06 7.39 -3.21
CA LEU A 23 -0.76 8.45 -2.47
C LEU A 23 -1.88 9.10 -3.30
N SER A 24 -1.70 9.22 -4.62
CA SER A 24 -2.75 9.73 -5.53
C SER A 24 -3.99 8.83 -5.63
N LEU A 25 -3.95 7.61 -5.11
CA LEU A 25 -5.11 6.70 -5.04
C LEU A 25 -6.04 7.03 -3.87
N ALA A 26 -5.57 7.75 -2.85
CA ALA A 26 -6.34 8.12 -1.67
C ALA A 26 -7.67 8.83 -2.00
N PRO A 27 -7.73 9.86 -2.85
CA PRO A 27 -9.00 10.51 -3.20
C PRO A 27 -9.96 9.60 -4.00
N ARG A 28 -9.46 8.57 -4.68
CA ARG A 28 -10.27 7.67 -5.50
C ARG A 28 -10.85 6.49 -4.71
N TYR A 29 -10.07 5.93 -3.80
CA TYR A 29 -10.43 4.71 -3.08
C TYR A 29 -10.76 4.96 -1.61
N GLY A 30 -10.41 6.11 -1.07
CA GLY A 30 -10.49 6.43 0.34
C GLY A 30 -9.23 5.99 1.10
N PRO A 31 -8.88 6.71 2.18
CA PRO A 31 -7.66 6.45 2.95
C PRO A 31 -7.67 5.06 3.62
N GLU A 32 -8.80 4.64 4.20
CA GLU A 32 -8.89 3.34 4.89
C GLU A 32 -8.60 2.15 3.96
N ARG A 33 -9.17 2.18 2.75
CA ARG A 33 -8.94 1.14 1.74
C ARG A 33 -7.51 1.15 1.22
N LEU A 34 -6.92 2.34 1.09
CA LEU A 34 -5.54 2.48 0.65
C LEU A 34 -4.57 1.92 1.69
N ASP A 35 -4.79 2.20 2.97
CA ASP A 35 -4.00 1.67 4.06
C ASP A 35 -4.09 0.14 4.12
N ALA A 36 -5.31 -0.42 4.08
CA ALA A 36 -5.52 -1.87 4.06
C ALA A 36 -4.87 -2.54 2.83
N ALA A 37 -4.93 -1.88 1.66
CA ALA A 37 -4.24 -2.36 0.47
C ALA A 37 -2.72 -2.33 0.61
N CYS A 38 -2.16 -1.29 1.25
CA CYS A 38 -0.73 -1.16 1.51
C CYS A 38 -0.24 -2.21 2.52
N GLU A 39 -1.00 -2.47 3.57
CA GLU A 39 -0.71 -3.54 4.54
C GLU A 39 -0.71 -4.90 3.85
N ARG A 40 -1.74 -5.20 3.05
CA ARG A 40 -1.81 -6.44 2.28
C ARG A 40 -0.64 -6.57 1.31
N ALA A 41 -0.26 -5.50 0.62
CA ALA A 41 0.88 -5.49 -0.30
C ALA A 41 2.21 -5.76 0.43
N LEU A 42 2.38 -5.28 1.65
CA LEU A 42 3.54 -5.57 2.49
C LEU A 42 3.60 -7.04 2.91
N LEU A 43 2.46 -7.65 3.26
CA LEU A 43 2.38 -9.06 3.66
C LEU A 43 2.86 -10.01 2.56
N ILE A 44 2.51 -9.71 1.31
CA ILE A 44 2.92 -10.51 0.14
C ILE A 44 4.22 -10.01 -0.51
N ASN A 45 4.91 -9.05 0.12
CA ASN A 45 6.12 -8.39 -0.39
C ASN A 45 5.98 -7.79 -1.81
N ALA A 46 4.75 -7.42 -2.21
CA ALA A 46 4.43 -6.89 -3.53
C ALA A 46 4.35 -5.36 -3.49
N ILE A 47 5.51 -4.71 -3.31
CA ILE A 47 5.61 -3.29 -2.93
C ILE A 47 5.70 -2.37 -4.17
N ALA A 48 4.86 -2.65 -5.17
CA ALA A 48 4.77 -1.89 -6.40
C ALA A 48 3.40 -1.21 -6.53
N TYR A 49 3.36 -0.08 -7.25
CA TYR A 49 2.12 0.62 -7.55
C TYR A 49 1.08 -0.29 -8.23
N SER A 50 1.52 -1.13 -9.17
CA SER A 50 0.66 -2.10 -9.86
C SER A 50 0.01 -3.09 -8.90
N SER A 51 0.75 -3.58 -7.92
CA SER A 51 0.26 -4.52 -6.91
C SER A 51 -0.79 -3.87 -5.99
N VAL A 52 -0.51 -2.67 -5.47
CA VAL A 52 -1.49 -1.92 -4.64
C VAL A 52 -2.75 -1.61 -5.45
N THR A 53 -2.59 -1.20 -6.71
CA THR A 53 -3.72 -0.94 -7.61
C THR A 53 -4.52 -2.21 -7.89
N ALA A 54 -3.86 -3.35 -8.09
CA ALA A 54 -4.52 -4.63 -8.32
C ALA A 54 -5.33 -5.08 -7.08
N ILE A 55 -4.77 -4.91 -5.88
CA ILE A 55 -5.45 -5.19 -4.61
C ILE A 55 -6.72 -4.34 -4.47
N LEU A 56 -6.62 -3.03 -4.72
CA LEU A 56 -7.74 -2.09 -4.66
C LEU A 56 -8.82 -2.35 -5.71
N LYS A 57 -8.41 -2.72 -6.94
CA LYS A 57 -9.32 -3.08 -8.03
C LYS A 57 -10.06 -4.37 -7.77
N ALA A 58 -9.37 -5.37 -7.23
CA ALA A 58 -9.95 -6.67 -6.88
C ALA A 58 -10.75 -6.63 -5.56
N GLY A 59 -10.72 -5.53 -4.81
CA GLY A 59 -11.40 -5.40 -3.52
C GLY A 59 -10.77 -6.28 -2.42
N LEU A 60 -9.54 -6.75 -2.63
CA LEU A 60 -8.83 -7.63 -1.69
C LEU A 60 -8.42 -6.89 -0.41
N ASP A 61 -8.43 -5.56 -0.45
CA ASP A 61 -8.30 -4.70 0.74
C ASP A 61 -9.46 -4.89 1.73
N ARG A 62 -10.63 -5.31 1.25
CA ARG A 62 -11.83 -5.54 2.08
C ARG A 62 -11.98 -6.98 2.56
N ALA A 63 -11.32 -7.92 1.90
CA ALA A 63 -11.43 -9.36 2.19
C ALA A 63 -10.74 -9.75 3.52
N SER A 64 -9.90 -8.89 4.09
CA SER A 64 -9.26 -9.10 5.39
C SER A 64 -10.09 -8.54 6.55
N SER A 65 -11.42 -8.61 6.49
CA SER A 65 -12.29 -8.28 7.62
C SER A 65 -12.63 -9.54 8.43
N ALA A 66 -11.59 -10.28 8.82
CA ALA A 66 -11.65 -11.33 9.82
C ALA A 66 -10.38 -11.27 10.69
N GLU A 67 -10.09 -10.08 11.23
CA GLU A 67 -9.83 -9.80 12.65
C GLU A 67 -9.24 -8.38 12.83
N PRO A 68 -9.57 -7.70 13.93
CA PRO A 68 -9.36 -6.26 14.10
C PRO A 68 -8.03 -5.92 14.78
N ALA A 69 -7.75 -4.61 14.81
CA ALA A 69 -6.91 -3.91 15.77
C ALA A 69 -5.41 -3.79 15.46
N LYS A 70 -5.03 -2.57 15.07
CA LYS A 70 -3.80 -1.94 15.57
C LYS A 70 -3.83 -2.00 17.12
N PRO A 71 -2.67 -2.21 17.76
CA PRO A 71 -2.29 -1.21 18.74
C PRO A 71 -0.92 -0.62 18.41
N THR A 72 -0.93 0.70 18.41
CA THR A 72 0.17 1.65 18.60
C THR A 72 1.30 1.10 19.50
N PRO A 73 2.58 1.23 19.14
CA PRO A 73 3.65 1.22 20.13
C PRO A 73 3.75 2.61 20.78
N GLN A 74 3.72 2.63 22.12
CA GLN A 74 4.02 3.79 22.97
C GLN A 74 5.49 4.22 22.87
#